data_AF-A0A9P8IPB8-F1
#
_entry.id   AF-A0A9P8IPB8-F1
#
_cell.length_a   1.000
_cell.length_b   1.000
_cell.length_c   1.000
_cell.angle_alpha   90.00
_cell.angle_beta   90.00
_cell.angle_gamma   90.00
#
_symmetry.space_group_name_H-M   'P 1'
#
loop_
_entity.id
_entity.type
_entity.pdbx_description
1 polymer ?
#
loop_
_entity_poly.entity_id
_entity_poly.type
_entity_poly.pdbx_seq_one_letter_code
_entity_poly.pdbx_strand_id
1 'polypeptide(L)'
;MPTSEDGKKRSHDVASISGSSSSSDDSRRRRRERKEKKRKNGDTTVAVNGAKPSAFAQRRNSLAKASRDPRDEPLPRKRRAAAPQSVPEEEGAVMKIRSPSPVIDFDGLSRPSRGTRERREETEEQQAARLERMSGAVRTILECVGEDPDREGLLKTPERYAKALLFLTKGYQDNIETMVNEALFREGHSEMVIVKDIEIFMHIGYIPNETVIGLSKLPRIAEMFARRLQIQERLTKEVAHAIMEILKPQGVAVVMESSHLCMVMRGVEKTTTSTITSCVLGCFEKKSKTRNEFLNLIGINR
;
A
#
# COMPACT_ATOMS: atom_id res chain seq x y z
N MET A 1 45.72 -28.40 -31.22
CA MET A 1 46.61 -27.76 -32.21
C MET A 1 45.89 -26.53 -32.76
N PRO A 2 46.52 -25.34 -32.71
CA PRO A 2 45.93 -24.06 -33.08
C PRO A 2 46.38 -23.59 -34.48
N THR A 3 45.57 -22.76 -35.14
CA THR A 3 45.97 -21.86 -36.24
C THR A 3 45.09 -20.60 -36.14
N SER A 4 45.61 -19.48 -35.61
CA SER A 4 46.13 -18.29 -36.32
C SER A 4 45.09 -17.66 -37.27
N GLU A 5 44.45 -16.55 -36.87
CA GLU A 5 44.75 -15.17 -37.27
C GLU A 5 44.38 -14.82 -38.72
N ASP A 6 43.41 -13.88 -38.89
CA ASP A 6 43.68 -12.67 -39.66
C ASP A 6 42.61 -11.60 -39.49
N GLY A 7 43.06 -10.36 -39.28
CA GLY A 7 42.25 -9.19 -39.01
C GLY A 7 41.78 -8.44 -40.26
N LYS A 8 40.75 -7.61 -40.10
CA LYS A 8 40.52 -6.47 -40.99
C LYS A 8 39.83 -5.30 -40.28
N LYS A 9 40.62 -4.25 -40.06
CA LYS A 9 40.19 -2.90 -39.71
C LYS A 9 39.32 -2.31 -40.84
N ARG A 10 38.29 -1.57 -40.48
CA ARG A 10 37.70 -0.51 -41.33
C ARG A 10 37.57 0.78 -40.51
N SER A 11 38.36 1.77 -40.91
CA SER A 11 38.25 3.20 -40.62
C SER A 11 37.29 3.87 -41.62
N HIS A 12 37.03 5.17 -41.39
CA HIS A 12 36.20 6.16 -42.12
C HIS A 12 34.90 6.51 -41.37
N ASP A 13 34.52 7.75 -41.08
CA ASP A 13 35.06 9.07 -41.41
C ASP A 13 34.61 10.13 -40.38
N VAL A 14 35.41 11.19 -40.29
CA VAL A 14 35.16 12.41 -39.52
C VAL A 14 34.19 13.32 -40.30
N ALA A 15 33.16 13.84 -39.63
CA ALA A 15 32.41 15.00 -40.11
C ALA A 15 32.15 15.97 -38.95
N SER A 16 32.88 17.07 -38.96
CA SER A 16 32.67 18.28 -38.17
C SER A 16 31.69 19.20 -38.90
N ILE A 17 30.61 19.62 -38.24
CA ILE A 17 29.79 20.77 -38.66
C ILE A 17 29.43 21.60 -37.42
N SER A 18 29.91 22.84 -37.43
CA SER A 18 29.50 23.97 -36.61
C SER A 18 28.17 24.56 -37.10
N GLY A 19 27.30 25.03 -36.19
CA GLY A 19 26.05 25.70 -36.60
C GLY A 19 25.08 26.04 -35.46
N SER A 20 25.30 27.22 -34.89
CA SER A 20 24.41 28.14 -34.14
C SER A 20 22.88 27.92 -34.07
N SER A 21 22.38 27.96 -32.82
CA SER A 21 21.21 28.70 -32.29
C SER A 21 20.07 29.17 -33.23
N SER A 22 18.85 28.61 -33.04
CA SER A 22 17.57 29.35 -32.93
C SER A 22 16.36 28.40 -33.03
N SER A 23 15.87 27.85 -31.91
CA SER A 23 14.62 27.05 -31.91
C SER A 23 13.69 27.32 -30.72
N SER A 24 14.01 28.32 -29.91
CA SER A 24 13.33 28.58 -28.63
C SER A 24 12.08 29.47 -28.75
N ASP A 25 11.92 30.23 -29.84
CA ASP A 25 10.88 31.27 -29.95
C ASP A 25 9.61 30.84 -30.70
N ASP A 26 9.68 29.87 -31.62
CA ASP A 26 8.50 29.44 -32.40
C ASP A 26 7.52 28.59 -31.58
N SER A 27 8.01 27.90 -30.54
CA SER A 27 7.17 27.08 -29.64
C SER A 27 6.32 27.91 -28.67
N ARG A 28 6.76 29.12 -28.31
CA ARG A 28 6.04 30.02 -27.40
C ARG A 28 4.91 30.79 -28.10
N ARG A 29 5.07 31.10 -29.40
CA ARG A 29 4.07 31.82 -30.20
C ARG A 29 2.82 30.96 -30.48
N ARG A 30 3.01 29.68 -30.83
CA ARG A 30 1.90 28.72 -31.09
C ARG A 30 1.06 28.39 -29.85
N ARG A 31 1.62 28.52 -28.64
CA ARG A 31 0.91 28.24 -27.37
C ARG A 31 0.02 29.40 -26.91
N ARG A 32 0.31 30.65 -27.32
CA ARG A 32 -0.52 31.83 -27.04
C ARG A 32 -1.77 31.88 -27.93
N GLU A 33 -1.64 31.60 -29.22
CA GLU A 33 -2.78 31.60 -30.17
C GLU A 33 -3.82 30.51 -29.88
N ARG A 34 -3.40 29.35 -29.35
CA ARG A 34 -4.32 28.29 -28.91
C ARG A 34 -5.08 28.63 -27.62
N LYS A 35 -4.55 29.52 -26.78
CA LYS A 35 -5.21 29.97 -25.54
C LYS A 35 -6.23 31.09 -25.79
N GLU A 36 -6.04 31.88 -26.83
CA GLU A 36 -6.99 32.92 -27.25
C GLU A 36 -8.22 32.36 -27.98
N LYS A 37 -8.06 31.33 -28.82
CA LYS A 37 -9.21 30.66 -29.46
C LYS A 37 -10.11 29.90 -28.49
N LYS A 38 -9.59 29.43 -27.35
CA LYS A 38 -10.37 28.70 -26.34
C LYS A 38 -11.14 29.62 -25.37
N ARG A 39 -10.85 30.92 -25.38
CA ARG A 39 -11.54 31.94 -24.55
C ARG A 39 -12.69 32.66 -25.28
N LYS A 40 -12.88 32.42 -26.59
CA LYS A 40 -13.94 33.06 -27.39
C LYS A 40 -15.20 32.20 -27.64
N ASN A 41 -15.24 30.94 -27.19
CA ASN A 41 -16.42 30.06 -27.32
C ASN A 41 -16.95 29.64 -25.94
N GLY A 42 -17.34 30.62 -25.14
CA GLY A 42 -17.94 30.39 -23.83
C GLY A 42 -18.82 31.56 -23.43
N ASP A 43 -19.91 31.78 -24.16
CA ASP A 43 -21.20 32.20 -23.59
C ASP A 43 -22.26 32.23 -24.68
N THR A 44 -23.25 31.35 -24.61
CA THR A 44 -24.54 31.51 -25.31
C THR A 44 -25.54 30.53 -24.68
N THR A 45 -26.11 30.94 -23.56
CA THR A 45 -27.30 30.33 -22.99
C THR A 45 -28.53 30.86 -23.73
N VAL A 46 -29.07 30.07 -24.65
CA VAL A 46 -30.42 30.30 -25.21
C VAL A 46 -31.39 29.40 -24.47
N ALA A 47 -32.28 30.00 -23.68
CA ALA A 47 -33.39 29.31 -23.04
C ALA A 47 -34.50 29.05 -24.07
N VAL A 48 -34.90 27.78 -24.24
CA VAL A 48 -36.12 27.39 -24.95
C VAL A 48 -36.93 26.45 -24.07
N ASN A 49 -38.21 26.77 -23.96
CA ASN A 49 -39.23 26.21 -23.10
C ASN A 49 -39.46 24.69 -23.26
N GLY A 50 -39.71 24.02 -22.14
CA GLY A 50 -40.70 22.94 -22.03
C GLY A 50 -40.43 21.64 -22.80
N ALA A 51 -39.53 20.81 -22.28
CA ALA A 51 -39.53 19.36 -22.56
C ALA A 51 -38.99 18.58 -21.35
N LYS A 52 -39.78 17.64 -20.83
CA LYS A 52 -39.39 16.74 -19.72
C LYS A 52 -38.21 15.87 -20.16
N PRO A 53 -37.14 15.73 -19.37
CA PRO A 53 -36.06 14.81 -19.71
C PRO A 53 -36.55 13.37 -19.61
N SER A 54 -36.39 12.65 -20.72
CA SER A 54 -36.76 11.25 -20.93
C SER A 54 -36.20 10.29 -19.87
N ALA A 55 -36.94 9.20 -19.64
CA ALA A 55 -36.65 8.09 -18.72
C ALA A 55 -35.31 7.35 -18.96
N PHE A 56 -34.46 7.82 -19.88
CA PHE A 56 -33.11 7.30 -20.12
C PHE A 56 -32.03 7.94 -19.23
N ALA A 57 -32.27 9.14 -18.68
CA ALA A 57 -31.30 9.80 -17.78
C ALA A 57 -31.27 9.20 -16.36
N GLN A 58 -32.35 8.54 -15.92
CA GLN A 58 -32.44 7.94 -14.59
C GLN A 58 -31.80 6.56 -14.46
N ARG A 59 -31.41 5.89 -15.56
CA ARG A 59 -30.84 4.53 -15.54
C ARG A 59 -29.31 4.43 -15.48
N ARG A 60 -28.58 5.55 -15.46
CA ARG A 60 -27.10 5.53 -15.43
C ARG A 60 -26.46 5.63 -14.04
N ASN A 61 -27.23 5.79 -12.97
CA ASN A 61 -26.69 5.93 -11.61
C ASN A 61 -26.83 4.70 -10.70
N SER A 62 -27.26 3.54 -11.21
CA SER A 62 -27.47 2.35 -10.36
C SER A 62 -26.33 1.32 -10.34
N LEU A 63 -25.18 1.57 -10.99
CA LEU A 63 -24.06 0.61 -11.06
C LEU A 63 -22.70 1.15 -10.56
N ALA A 64 -22.64 2.35 -9.99
CA ALA A 64 -21.38 2.99 -9.58
C ALA A 64 -21.10 3.00 -8.06
N LYS A 65 -21.90 2.28 -7.25
CA LYS A 65 -21.61 2.09 -5.83
C LYS A 65 -21.44 0.60 -5.57
N ALA A 66 -20.24 0.18 -5.18
CA ALA A 66 -20.05 -1.10 -4.51
C ALA A 66 -21.04 -1.18 -3.34
N SER A 67 -21.66 -2.34 -3.13
CA SER A 67 -22.58 -2.61 -2.04
C SER A 67 -21.90 -2.32 -0.70
N ARG A 68 -22.06 -1.10 -0.18
CA ARG A 68 -21.72 -0.78 1.20
C ARG A 68 -22.84 -1.30 2.08
N ASP A 69 -22.45 -2.02 3.13
CA ASP A 69 -23.37 -2.44 4.18
C ASP A 69 -23.97 -1.17 4.83
N PRO A 70 -25.30 -1.04 4.95
CA PRO A 70 -25.93 0.10 5.62
C PRO A 70 -25.45 0.33 7.06
N ARG A 71 -24.79 -0.66 7.70
CA ARG A 71 -24.21 -0.56 9.04
C ARG A 71 -22.88 0.20 9.09
N ASP A 72 -22.23 0.44 7.95
CA ASP A 72 -21.03 1.29 7.83
C ASP A 72 -21.36 2.78 7.72
N GLU A 73 -22.65 3.14 7.67
CA GLU A 73 -23.11 4.53 7.75
C GLU A 73 -22.94 5.06 9.19
N PRO A 74 -22.31 6.23 9.39
CA PRO A 74 -22.21 6.80 10.71
C PRO A 74 -23.61 7.14 11.25
N LEU A 75 -23.94 6.62 12.44
CA LEU A 75 -25.21 6.90 13.11
C LEU A 75 -25.47 8.42 13.21
N PRO A 76 -26.71 8.88 13.02
CA PRO A 76 -27.04 10.30 13.13
C PRO A 76 -26.76 10.79 14.56
N ARG A 77 -25.91 11.81 14.68
CA ARG A 77 -25.59 12.45 15.96
C ARG A 77 -26.88 12.98 16.60
N LYS A 78 -27.24 12.46 17.79
CA LYS A 78 -28.28 13.07 18.64
C LYS A 78 -27.86 14.50 18.99
N ARG A 79 -28.68 15.49 18.61
CA ARG A 79 -28.51 16.90 18.98
C ARG A 79 -28.55 17.03 20.50
N ARG A 80 -27.42 17.35 21.14
CA ARG A 80 -27.41 17.91 22.50
C ARG A 80 -27.84 19.39 22.39
N ALA A 81 -28.73 19.82 23.29
CA ALA A 81 -29.24 21.17 23.38
C ALA A 81 -28.10 22.19 23.63
N ALA A 82 -28.32 23.41 23.15
CA ALA A 82 -27.33 24.46 22.94
C ALA A 82 -26.80 25.12 24.24
N ALA A 83 -25.52 25.50 24.21
CA ALA A 83 -24.95 26.61 24.97
C ALA A 83 -23.99 27.39 24.04
N PRO A 84 -23.82 28.72 24.19
CA PRO A 84 -23.53 29.62 23.06
C PRO A 84 -22.06 30.02 22.89
N GLN A 85 -21.72 30.24 21.61
CA GLN A 85 -20.71 31.18 21.02
C GLN A 85 -19.23 30.86 21.29
N SER A 86 -18.30 30.82 20.33
CA SER A 86 -18.20 31.40 18.98
C SER A 86 -17.17 30.58 18.17
N VAL A 87 -17.38 30.41 16.87
CA VAL A 87 -16.39 29.79 15.96
C VAL A 87 -16.31 30.66 14.72
N PRO A 88 -15.11 31.12 14.29
CA PRO A 88 -15.00 31.82 13.01
C PRO A 88 -15.14 30.82 11.86
N GLU A 89 -15.68 31.33 10.75
CA GLU A 89 -15.83 30.65 9.47
C GLU A 89 -14.46 30.30 8.87
N GLU A 90 -14.25 29.05 8.41
CA GLU A 90 -13.30 28.74 7.33
C GLU A 90 -13.76 27.53 6.50
N GLU A 91 -14.12 27.85 5.26
CA GLU A 91 -13.72 27.25 3.98
C GLU A 91 -13.40 25.73 3.86
N GLY A 92 -14.02 25.12 2.84
CA GLY A 92 -13.39 24.09 2.00
C GLY A 92 -13.22 22.70 2.61
N ALA A 93 -14.17 21.80 2.34
CA ALA A 93 -14.04 20.37 2.62
C ALA A 93 -12.95 19.72 1.73
N VAL A 94 -11.69 19.87 2.12
CA VAL A 94 -10.60 19.02 1.66
C VAL A 94 -10.84 17.63 2.25
N MET A 95 -10.94 16.60 1.41
CA MET A 95 -10.86 15.21 1.86
C MET A 95 -9.60 15.05 2.70
N LYS A 96 -9.74 14.90 4.02
CA LYS A 96 -8.62 14.69 4.93
C LYS A 96 -7.93 13.38 4.57
N ILE A 97 -6.85 13.48 3.80
CA ILE A 97 -5.84 12.42 3.66
C ILE A 97 -5.32 12.19 5.08
N ARG A 98 -5.59 11.00 5.64
CA ARG A 98 -5.21 10.67 7.03
C ARG A 98 -3.69 10.81 7.19
N SER A 99 -3.24 11.69 8.09
CA SER A 99 -1.85 11.89 8.48
C SER A 99 -1.36 10.84 9.50
N PRO A 100 -0.02 10.65 9.67
CA PRO A 100 0.58 9.34 9.90
C PRO A 100 1.19 9.19 11.31
N SER A 101 0.41 9.14 12.37
CA SER A 101 0.78 8.47 13.64
C SER A 101 -0.37 8.56 14.64
N PRO A 102 -0.45 7.63 15.60
CA PRO A 102 0.45 6.47 15.75
C PRO A 102 0.04 5.31 14.81
N VAL A 103 1.02 4.49 14.42
CA VAL A 103 0.75 3.25 13.66
C VAL A 103 0.21 2.17 14.61
N ILE A 104 0.68 2.18 15.84
CA ILE A 104 0.21 1.32 16.94
C ILE A 104 -0.85 2.10 17.72
N ASP A 105 -2.08 1.57 17.85
CA ASP A 105 -3.09 2.19 18.72
C ASP A 105 -2.77 1.88 20.20
N PHE A 106 -3.42 2.58 21.13
CA PHE A 106 -3.22 2.43 22.59
C PHE A 106 -3.45 1.02 23.14
N ASP A 107 -4.14 0.17 22.41
CA ASP A 107 -4.41 -1.22 22.76
C ASP A 107 -3.43 -2.20 22.09
N GLY A 108 -2.31 -1.68 21.54
CA GLY A 108 -1.30 -2.44 20.81
C GLY A 108 -1.77 -3.00 19.47
N LEU A 109 -3.01 -2.73 19.06
CA LEU A 109 -3.53 -3.12 17.75
C LEU A 109 -3.20 -2.02 16.75
N SER A 110 -2.61 -2.38 15.61
CA SER A 110 -2.24 -1.38 14.61
C SER A 110 -3.41 -1.07 13.67
N ARG A 111 -4.36 -0.23 14.10
CA ARG A 111 -5.51 0.27 13.31
C ARG A 111 -6.45 -0.81 12.73
N PRO A 112 -6.96 -1.76 13.54
CA PRO A 112 -7.94 -2.72 13.06
C PRO A 112 -9.27 -2.02 12.70
N SER A 113 -9.97 -2.53 11.70
CA SER A 113 -11.37 -2.13 11.44
C SER A 113 -12.26 -2.56 12.61
N ARG A 114 -13.44 -1.93 12.78
CA ARG A 114 -14.41 -2.29 13.84
C ARG A 114 -14.72 -3.78 13.86
N GLY A 115 -15.10 -4.33 12.71
CA GLY A 115 -15.37 -5.76 12.59
C GLY A 115 -14.18 -6.63 12.99
N THR A 116 -12.94 -6.17 12.80
CA THR A 116 -11.77 -6.95 13.21
C THR A 116 -11.54 -6.96 14.73
N ARG A 117 -11.92 -5.89 15.43
CA ARG A 117 -11.89 -5.87 16.90
C ARG A 117 -12.89 -6.87 17.46
N GLU A 118 -14.11 -6.86 16.91
CA GLU A 118 -15.18 -7.81 17.27
C GLU A 118 -14.72 -9.26 17.07
N ARG A 119 -14.00 -9.56 15.97
CA ARG A 119 -13.47 -10.92 15.71
C ARG A 119 -12.59 -11.49 16.81
N ARG A 120 -11.87 -10.65 17.57
CA ARG A 120 -10.96 -11.09 18.64
C ARG A 120 -11.72 -11.54 19.89
N GLU A 121 -12.92 -11.01 20.09
CA GLU A 121 -13.79 -11.27 21.25
C GLU A 121 -14.88 -12.30 20.92
N GLU A 122 -14.86 -12.86 19.70
CA GLU A 122 -15.88 -13.84 19.26
C GLU A 122 -15.79 -15.16 20.03
N THR A 123 -16.95 -15.67 20.44
CA THR A 123 -17.11 -17.04 20.96
C THR A 123 -16.88 -18.07 19.87
N GLU A 124 -16.60 -19.33 20.26
CA GLU A 124 -16.41 -20.43 19.29
C GLU A 124 -17.60 -20.60 18.35
N GLU A 125 -18.83 -20.42 18.86
CA GLU A 125 -20.07 -20.46 18.07
C GLU A 125 -20.12 -19.34 17.01
N GLN A 126 -19.72 -18.12 17.38
CA GLN A 126 -19.65 -16.99 16.46
C GLN A 126 -18.58 -17.20 15.38
N GLN A 127 -17.44 -17.78 15.76
CA GLN A 127 -16.37 -18.12 14.82
C GLN A 127 -16.84 -19.18 13.81
N ALA A 128 -17.55 -20.21 14.27
CA ALA A 128 -18.13 -21.26 13.42
C ALA A 128 -19.17 -20.67 12.45
N ALA A 129 -20.10 -19.84 12.95
CA ALA A 129 -21.10 -19.17 12.12
C ALA A 129 -20.48 -18.25 11.07
N ARG A 130 -19.37 -17.57 11.39
CA ARG A 130 -18.61 -16.77 10.41
C ARG A 130 -17.96 -17.67 9.36
N LEU A 131 -17.33 -18.77 9.76
CA LEU A 131 -16.70 -19.71 8.83
C LEU A 131 -17.72 -20.30 7.86
N GLU A 132 -18.91 -20.66 8.36
CA GLU A 132 -20.02 -21.14 7.55
C GLU A 132 -20.46 -20.08 6.52
N ARG A 133 -20.68 -18.83 6.96
CA ARG A 133 -21.02 -17.72 6.05
C ARG A 133 -19.95 -17.48 4.99
N MET A 134 -18.68 -17.51 5.36
CA MET A 134 -17.57 -17.35 4.41
C MET A 134 -17.51 -18.52 3.41
N SER A 135 -17.72 -19.74 3.88
CA SER A 135 -17.77 -20.93 3.03
C SER A 135 -18.93 -20.85 2.04
N GLY A 136 -20.13 -20.44 2.49
CA GLY A 136 -21.27 -20.17 1.60
C GLY A 136 -20.93 -19.16 0.51
N ALA A 137 -20.26 -18.05 0.85
CA ALA A 137 -19.83 -17.07 -0.13
C ALA A 137 -18.81 -17.63 -1.16
N VAL A 138 -17.87 -18.47 -0.73
CA VAL A 138 -16.93 -19.14 -1.66
C VAL A 138 -17.66 -20.12 -2.57
N ARG A 139 -18.66 -20.85 -2.06
CA ARG A 139 -19.51 -21.72 -2.89
C ARG A 139 -20.20 -20.92 -3.99
N THR A 140 -20.80 -19.78 -3.65
CA THR A 140 -21.39 -18.86 -4.63
C THR A 140 -20.37 -18.37 -5.66
N ILE A 141 -19.12 -18.08 -5.24
CA ILE A 141 -18.06 -17.72 -6.19
C ILE A 141 -17.78 -18.86 -7.18
N LEU A 142 -17.71 -20.12 -6.73
CA LEU A 142 -17.50 -21.27 -7.60
C LEU A 142 -18.63 -21.43 -8.63
N GLU A 143 -19.89 -21.33 -8.18
CA GLU A 143 -21.07 -21.35 -9.05
C GLU A 143 -21.02 -20.23 -10.09
N CYS A 144 -20.66 -19.00 -9.67
CA CYS A 144 -20.55 -17.85 -10.59
C CYS A 144 -19.40 -17.99 -11.61
N VAL A 145 -18.35 -18.75 -11.30
CA VAL A 145 -17.27 -19.07 -12.25
C VAL A 145 -17.69 -20.17 -13.24
N GLY A 146 -18.81 -20.86 -12.97
CA GLY A 146 -19.34 -21.95 -13.80
C GLY A 146 -18.85 -23.35 -13.40
N GLU A 147 -18.26 -23.48 -12.21
CA GLU A 147 -17.88 -24.79 -11.65
C GLU A 147 -19.06 -25.43 -10.90
N ASP A 148 -19.04 -26.77 -10.81
CA ASP A 148 -19.93 -27.56 -9.95
C ASP A 148 -19.32 -27.69 -8.54
N PRO A 149 -19.86 -27.03 -7.50
CA PRO A 149 -19.31 -27.13 -6.16
C PRO A 149 -19.46 -28.52 -5.53
N ASP A 150 -20.36 -29.36 -6.04
CA ASP A 150 -20.67 -30.67 -5.47
C ASP A 150 -19.76 -31.78 -6.05
N ARG A 151 -18.85 -31.45 -6.98
CA ARG A 151 -17.84 -32.40 -7.48
C ARG A 151 -16.83 -32.76 -6.39
N GLU A 152 -16.37 -34.00 -6.40
CA GLU A 152 -15.51 -34.59 -5.35
C GLU A 152 -14.33 -33.68 -4.92
N GLY A 153 -13.63 -33.08 -5.87
CA GLY A 153 -12.48 -32.19 -5.60
C GLY A 153 -12.83 -30.84 -4.95
N LEU A 154 -14.07 -30.36 -5.09
CA LEU A 154 -14.52 -29.05 -4.62
C LEU A 154 -15.36 -29.08 -3.34
N LEU A 155 -15.88 -30.24 -2.93
CA LEU A 155 -16.73 -30.38 -1.75
C LEU A 155 -16.19 -29.63 -0.51
N LYS A 156 -14.88 -29.73 -0.25
CA LYS A 156 -14.22 -29.06 0.89
C LYS A 156 -13.50 -27.76 0.50
N THR A 157 -13.50 -27.35 -0.76
CA THR A 157 -12.84 -26.12 -1.23
C THR A 157 -13.39 -24.87 -0.55
N PRO A 158 -14.72 -24.68 -0.39
CA PRO A 158 -15.25 -23.49 0.26
C PRO A 158 -14.69 -23.28 1.68
N GLU A 159 -14.68 -24.34 2.47
CA GLU A 159 -14.14 -24.30 3.84
C GLU A 159 -12.63 -24.06 3.85
N ARG A 160 -11.86 -24.78 3.01
CA ARG A 160 -10.40 -24.59 2.89
C ARG A 160 -10.05 -23.15 2.50
N TYR A 161 -10.76 -22.58 1.53
CA TYR A 161 -10.51 -21.23 1.06
C TYR A 161 -10.88 -20.18 2.12
N ALA A 162 -12.00 -20.36 2.83
CA ALA A 162 -12.39 -19.49 3.94
C ALA A 162 -11.33 -19.50 5.07
N LYS A 163 -10.86 -20.70 5.47
CA LYS A 163 -9.76 -20.85 6.44
C LYS A 163 -8.47 -20.19 5.96
N ALA A 164 -8.12 -20.36 4.67
CA ALA A 164 -6.96 -19.71 4.09
C ALA A 164 -7.07 -18.17 4.15
N LEU A 165 -8.22 -17.60 3.80
CA LEU A 165 -8.41 -16.14 3.86
C LEU A 165 -8.33 -15.60 5.29
N LEU A 166 -8.85 -16.33 6.27
CA LEU A 166 -8.71 -15.98 7.69
C LEU A 166 -7.24 -16.01 8.13
N PHE A 167 -6.50 -17.04 7.74
CA PHE A 167 -5.06 -17.13 8.02
C PHE A 167 -4.26 -15.98 7.37
N LEU A 168 -4.54 -15.68 6.10
CA LEU A 168 -3.88 -14.59 5.37
C LEU A 168 -4.20 -13.20 5.94
N THR A 169 -5.29 -13.07 6.72
CA THR A 169 -5.72 -11.81 7.34
C THR A 169 -5.65 -11.82 8.87
N LYS A 170 -4.93 -12.79 9.46
CA LYS A 170 -4.79 -12.93 10.92
C LYS A 170 -4.09 -11.73 11.58
N GLY A 171 -3.21 -11.04 10.84
CA GLY A 171 -2.37 -9.95 11.35
C GLY A 171 -3.13 -8.71 11.82
N TYR A 172 -4.44 -8.63 11.55
CA TYR A 172 -5.28 -7.60 12.15
C TYR A 172 -5.67 -7.88 13.61
N GLN A 173 -5.57 -9.13 14.07
CA GLN A 173 -5.89 -9.56 15.45
C GLN A 173 -4.63 -9.64 16.33
N ASP A 174 -3.46 -9.71 15.71
CA ASP A 174 -2.18 -9.71 16.40
C ASP A 174 -1.97 -8.37 17.13
N ASN A 175 -1.45 -8.46 18.35
CA ASN A 175 -1.11 -7.31 19.17
C ASN A 175 0.42 -7.20 19.29
N ILE A 176 0.93 -6.01 19.00
CA ILE A 176 2.37 -5.81 18.89
C ILE A 176 3.09 -5.81 20.25
N GLU A 177 2.43 -5.38 21.32
CA GLU A 177 2.99 -5.36 22.67
C GLU A 177 3.21 -6.79 23.19
N THR A 178 2.20 -7.65 23.04
CA THR A 178 2.29 -9.08 23.36
C THR A 178 3.31 -9.82 22.51
N MET A 179 3.53 -9.36 21.27
CA MET A 179 4.51 -9.94 20.37
C MET A 179 5.93 -9.58 20.78
N VAL A 180 6.19 -8.31 21.08
CA VAL A 180 7.52 -7.81 21.45
C VAL A 180 7.91 -8.26 22.85
N ASN A 181 6.96 -8.33 23.79
CA ASN A 181 7.02 -8.86 25.15
C ASN A 181 8.44 -9.08 25.73
N GLU A 182 8.85 -8.23 26.68
CA GLU A 182 10.11 -8.28 27.46
C GLU A 182 11.42 -8.56 26.67
N ALA A 183 11.38 -8.71 25.35
CA ALA A 183 12.53 -9.01 24.50
C ALA A 183 13.25 -7.72 24.08
N LEU A 184 13.24 -6.72 24.97
CA LEU A 184 13.99 -5.48 24.85
C LEU A 184 15.15 -5.58 25.83
N PHE A 185 16.35 -5.68 25.29
CA PHE A 185 17.56 -5.87 26.07
C PHE A 185 18.36 -4.58 26.05
N ARG A 186 18.85 -4.15 27.22
CA ARG A 186 19.79 -3.04 27.29
C ARG A 186 21.19 -3.56 27.06
N GLU A 187 21.62 -3.51 25.82
CA GLU A 187 22.99 -3.78 25.42
C GLU A 187 23.53 -2.45 24.91
N GLY A 188 24.70 -2.01 25.39
CA GLY A 188 25.37 -0.76 24.95
C GLY A 188 25.86 -0.80 23.50
N HIS A 189 25.10 -1.45 22.61
CA HIS A 189 25.37 -1.60 21.21
C HIS A 189 24.86 -0.38 20.45
N SER A 190 25.76 0.29 19.74
CA SER A 190 25.49 1.49 18.95
C SER A 190 25.65 1.29 17.45
N GLU A 191 25.95 0.08 17.01
CA GLU A 191 26.19 -0.25 15.60
C GLU A 191 24.92 -0.72 14.90
N MET A 192 24.96 -0.76 13.56
CA MET A 192 23.83 -1.15 12.74
C MET A 192 23.50 -2.64 12.89
N VAL A 193 22.25 -2.94 13.22
CA VAL A 193 21.70 -4.30 13.23
C VAL A 193 20.83 -4.48 11.99
N ILE A 194 21.06 -5.55 11.22
CA ILE A 194 20.31 -5.87 10.01
C ILE A 194 19.74 -7.29 10.09
N VAL A 195 18.43 -7.40 9.86
CA VAL A 195 17.74 -8.65 9.57
C VAL A 195 17.30 -8.61 8.11
N LYS A 196 17.91 -9.43 7.27
CA LYS A 196 17.62 -9.52 5.83
C LYS A 196 16.89 -10.82 5.50
N ASP A 197 16.28 -10.85 4.31
CA ASP A 197 15.66 -12.05 3.72
C ASP A 197 14.50 -12.62 4.57
N ILE A 198 13.68 -11.73 5.17
CA ILE A 198 12.42 -12.12 5.81
C ILE A 198 11.46 -12.63 4.72
N GLU A 199 10.63 -13.65 4.99
CA GLU A 199 9.80 -14.42 4.02
C GLU A 199 8.99 -13.61 2.97
N ILE A 200 8.74 -12.32 3.22
CA ILE A 200 8.12 -11.38 2.27
C ILE A 200 9.15 -10.56 1.46
N PHE A 201 10.38 -11.05 1.37
CA PHE A 201 11.58 -10.39 0.84
C PHE A 201 11.75 -8.96 1.40
N MET A 202 11.64 -8.87 2.73
CA MET A 202 11.82 -7.63 3.47
C MET A 202 13.13 -7.66 4.24
N HIS A 203 13.84 -6.53 4.17
CA HIS A 203 15.08 -6.26 4.87
C HIS A 203 14.85 -5.11 5.84
N ILE A 204 15.27 -5.30 7.09
CA ILE A 204 15.08 -4.35 8.17
C ILE A 204 16.46 -4.06 8.77
N GLY A 205 16.82 -2.79 8.81
CA GLY A 205 18.01 -2.28 9.49
C GLY A 205 17.61 -1.26 10.54
N TYR A 206 18.28 -1.24 11.69
CA TYR A 206 18.13 -0.17 12.67
C TYR A 206 19.46 0.09 13.39
N ILE A 207 19.61 1.30 13.93
CA ILE A 207 20.75 1.66 14.80
C ILE A 207 20.21 1.87 16.22
N PRO A 208 20.51 0.99 17.18
CA PRO A 208 19.95 1.06 18.52
C PRO A 208 20.33 2.35 19.26
N ASN A 209 19.52 2.68 20.27
CA ASN A 209 19.86 3.66 21.30
C ASN A 209 19.83 2.94 22.65
N GLU A 210 20.91 2.24 22.99
CA GLU A 210 21.09 1.42 24.21
C GLU A 210 20.17 0.21 24.35
N THR A 211 19.08 0.12 23.58
CA THR A 211 18.10 -0.97 23.63
C THR A 211 18.06 -1.73 22.31
N VAL A 212 18.28 -3.03 22.35
CA VAL A 212 18.17 -3.96 21.22
C VAL A 212 16.92 -4.82 21.36
N ILE A 213 16.40 -5.30 20.22
CA ILE A 213 15.25 -6.21 20.19
C ILE A 213 15.72 -7.64 19.94
N GLY A 214 15.05 -8.61 20.55
CA GLY A 214 15.24 -10.01 20.15
C GLY A 214 15.02 -10.18 18.64
N LEU A 215 16.02 -10.73 17.93
CA LEU A 215 16.05 -10.77 16.47
C LEU A 215 14.80 -11.42 15.85
N SER A 216 14.22 -12.42 16.53
CA SER A 216 13.00 -13.11 16.09
C SER A 216 11.74 -12.23 16.09
N LYS A 217 11.77 -11.05 16.73
CA LYS A 217 10.63 -10.14 16.79
C LYS A 217 10.46 -9.30 15.52
N LEU A 218 11.54 -8.94 14.83
CA LEU A 218 11.46 -8.15 13.61
C LEU A 218 10.69 -8.87 12.48
N PRO A 219 10.96 -10.16 12.18
CA PRO A 219 10.14 -10.94 11.26
C PRO A 219 8.67 -11.04 11.68
N ARG A 220 8.39 -11.18 12.98
CA ARG A 220 7.01 -11.28 13.48
C ARG A 220 6.25 -9.96 13.31
N ILE A 221 6.89 -8.82 13.56
CA ILE A 221 6.30 -7.50 13.30
C ILE A 221 5.98 -7.37 11.81
N ALA A 222 6.94 -7.74 10.93
CA ALA A 222 6.72 -7.73 9.49
C ALA A 222 5.54 -8.63 9.07
N GLU A 223 5.45 -9.84 9.62
CA GLU A 223 4.36 -10.78 9.33
C GLU A 223 2.99 -10.22 9.80
N MET A 224 2.92 -9.63 10.99
CA MET A 224 1.70 -9.00 11.51
C MET A 224 1.12 -7.96 10.55
N PHE A 225 1.97 -7.11 9.96
CA PHE A 225 1.52 -6.13 8.98
C PHE A 225 1.24 -6.74 7.60
N ALA A 226 2.02 -7.75 7.19
CA ALA A 226 1.87 -8.41 5.90
C ALA A 226 0.62 -9.30 5.81
N ARG A 227 0.16 -9.89 6.93
CA ARG A 227 -1.05 -10.70 7.03
C ARG A 227 -2.32 -9.85 7.11
N ARG A 228 -2.43 -8.90 6.16
CA ARG A 228 -3.52 -7.92 6.02
C ARG A 228 -3.76 -7.66 4.54
N LEU A 229 -4.89 -7.06 4.21
CA LEU A 229 -5.10 -6.53 2.86
C LEU A 229 -4.27 -5.25 2.72
N GLN A 230 -3.21 -5.32 1.92
CA GLN A 230 -2.14 -4.32 1.91
C GLN A 230 -1.89 -3.67 0.55
N ILE A 231 -1.19 -2.54 0.63
CA ILE A 231 -0.47 -1.88 -0.47
C ILE A 231 1.01 -1.87 -0.06
N GLN A 232 1.93 -2.17 -0.98
CA GLN A 232 3.34 -2.42 -0.64
C GLN A 232 3.98 -1.22 0.07
N GLU A 233 3.75 0.00 -0.44
CA GLU A 233 4.24 1.25 0.13
C GLU A 233 3.76 1.47 1.56
N ARG A 234 2.51 1.07 1.85
CA ARG A 234 1.93 1.14 3.20
C ARG A 234 2.59 0.13 4.11
N LEU A 235 2.72 -1.12 3.68
CA LEU A 235 3.35 -2.19 4.44
C LEU A 235 4.78 -1.81 4.86
N THR A 236 5.61 -1.35 3.91
CA THR A 236 6.99 -0.92 4.20
C THR A 236 7.02 0.23 5.22
N LYS A 237 6.10 1.19 5.09
CA LYS A 237 5.99 2.32 6.00
C LYS A 237 5.53 1.90 7.40
N GLU A 238 4.48 1.08 7.49
CA GLU A 238 3.92 0.61 8.76
C GLU A 238 4.96 -0.15 9.60
N VAL A 239 5.74 -1.04 8.97
CA VAL A 239 6.82 -1.77 9.66
C VAL A 239 7.90 -0.81 10.17
N ALA A 240 8.38 0.12 9.34
CA ALA A 240 9.42 1.08 9.75
C ALA A 240 8.97 1.94 10.93
N HIS A 241 7.75 2.47 10.88
CA HIS A 241 7.19 3.28 11.96
C HIS A 241 6.93 2.48 13.22
N ALA A 242 6.44 1.24 13.11
CA ALA A 242 6.21 0.39 14.28
C ALA A 242 7.52 0.11 15.03
N ILE A 243 8.61 -0.20 14.30
CA ILE A 243 9.93 -0.41 14.91
C ILE A 243 10.44 0.88 15.56
N MET A 244 10.25 2.03 14.90
CA MET A 244 10.62 3.33 15.44
C MET A 244 9.85 3.67 16.73
N GLU A 245 8.55 3.36 16.78
CA GLU A 245 7.69 3.59 17.96
C GLU A 245 8.07 2.68 19.14
N ILE A 246 8.38 1.40 18.88
CA ILE A 246 8.69 0.41 19.91
C ILE A 246 10.11 0.60 20.48
N LEU A 247 11.11 0.66 19.60
CA LEU A 247 12.52 0.64 20.02
C LEU A 247 13.10 2.03 20.28
N LYS A 248 12.45 3.07 19.74
CA LYS A 248 12.98 4.45 19.73
C LYS A 248 14.47 4.48 19.35
N PRO A 249 14.88 3.80 18.26
CA PRO A 249 16.28 3.72 17.86
C PRO A 249 16.74 5.06 17.29
N GLN A 250 18.04 5.21 17.05
CA GLN A 250 18.57 6.40 16.36
C GLN A 250 18.03 6.52 14.93
N GLY A 251 17.69 5.40 14.30
CA GLY A 251 16.99 5.35 13.03
C GLY A 251 16.63 3.92 12.62
N VAL A 252 15.75 3.82 11.62
CA VAL A 252 15.27 2.58 11.03
C VAL A 252 15.31 2.70 9.51
N ALA A 253 15.66 1.64 8.81
CA ALA A 253 15.52 1.49 7.38
C ALA A 253 14.81 0.17 7.08
N VAL A 254 13.77 0.21 6.26
CA VAL A 254 13.08 -0.98 5.77
C VAL A 254 13.06 -0.91 4.25
N VAL A 255 13.47 -2.00 3.61
CA VAL A 255 13.33 -2.18 2.16
C VAL A 255 12.60 -3.49 1.93
N MET A 256 11.65 -3.50 1.01
CA MET A 256 11.08 -4.76 0.52
C MET A 256 11.07 -4.79 -0.99
N GLU A 257 11.32 -5.96 -1.53
CA GLU A 257 11.19 -6.28 -2.94
C GLU A 257 10.12 -7.34 -3.10
N SER A 258 9.14 -7.15 -3.98
CA SER A 258 8.11 -8.18 -4.16
C SER A 258 7.57 -8.24 -5.58
N SER A 259 7.17 -9.44 -5.99
CA SER A 259 6.44 -9.69 -7.23
C SER A 259 4.94 -9.68 -6.96
N HIS A 260 4.18 -9.02 -7.82
CA HIS A 260 2.73 -8.86 -7.65
C HIS A 260 1.98 -9.84 -8.54
N LEU A 261 1.32 -10.84 -7.96
CA LEU A 261 0.57 -11.83 -8.74
C LEU A 261 -0.52 -11.19 -9.62
N CYS A 262 -1.09 -10.05 -9.22
CA CYS A 262 -2.04 -9.30 -10.04
C CYS A 262 -1.42 -8.68 -11.31
N MET A 263 -0.09 -8.59 -11.41
CA MET A 263 0.65 -8.21 -12.61
C MET A 263 1.23 -9.41 -13.35
N VAL A 264 1.50 -10.52 -12.64
CA VAL A 264 2.14 -11.72 -13.20
C VAL A 264 1.13 -12.66 -13.87
N MET A 265 0.06 -13.05 -13.16
CA MET A 265 -0.87 -14.10 -13.62
C MET A 265 -2.13 -13.56 -14.30
N ARG A 266 -2.27 -12.23 -14.37
CA ARG A 266 -3.39 -11.54 -15.00
C ARG A 266 -3.00 -10.12 -15.39
N GLY A 267 -3.86 -9.44 -16.15
CA GLY A 267 -3.71 -8.02 -16.45
C GLY A 267 -2.59 -7.75 -17.45
N VAL A 268 -1.48 -7.17 -16.99
CA VAL A 268 -0.33 -6.84 -17.85
C VAL A 268 0.64 -8.01 -18.09
N GLU A 269 0.50 -9.08 -17.30
CA GLU A 269 1.17 -10.38 -17.46
C GLU A 269 2.70 -10.28 -17.61
N LYS A 270 3.33 -9.50 -16.71
CA LYS A 270 4.79 -9.35 -16.66
C LYS A 270 5.36 -10.24 -15.58
N THR A 271 6.00 -11.33 -15.99
CA THR A 271 6.54 -12.37 -15.09
C THR A 271 7.85 -12.00 -14.41
N THR A 272 8.61 -11.06 -14.98
CA THR A 272 9.94 -10.67 -14.51
C THR A 272 9.94 -9.40 -13.67
N THR A 273 8.79 -8.73 -13.49
CA THR A 273 8.73 -7.45 -12.80
C THR A 273 8.67 -7.63 -11.30
N SER A 274 9.65 -7.07 -10.59
CA SER A 274 9.62 -6.85 -9.14
C SER A 274 9.46 -5.37 -8.83
N THR A 275 8.84 -5.08 -7.68
CA THR A 275 8.67 -3.73 -7.16
C THR A 275 9.46 -3.60 -5.88
N ILE A 276 10.35 -2.60 -5.82
CA ILE A 276 11.12 -2.27 -4.62
C ILE A 276 10.52 -1.03 -3.97
N THR A 277 10.23 -1.12 -2.67
CA THR A 277 9.79 0.01 -1.85
C THR A 277 10.68 0.13 -0.63
N SER A 278 10.95 1.36 -0.20
CA SER A 278 11.80 1.63 0.97
C SER A 278 11.20 2.70 1.87
N CYS A 279 11.37 2.57 3.17
CA CYS A 279 11.06 3.60 4.16
C CYS A 279 12.26 3.77 5.10
N VAL A 280 12.78 4.99 5.19
CA VAL A 280 13.92 5.34 6.06
C VAL A 280 13.49 6.41 7.05
N LEU A 281 13.91 6.26 8.30
CA LEU A 281 13.56 7.11 9.43
C LEU A 281 14.82 7.44 10.26
N GLY A 282 14.83 8.59 10.92
CA GLY A 282 15.88 8.97 11.85
C GLY A 282 17.24 9.16 11.17
N CYS A 283 18.30 8.54 11.69
CA CYS A 283 19.65 8.69 11.16
C CYS A 283 19.81 8.21 9.71
N PHE A 284 19.03 7.22 9.24
CA PHE A 284 19.05 6.75 7.86
C PHE A 284 18.51 7.78 6.86
N GLU A 285 17.57 8.61 7.29
CA GLU A 285 17.04 9.71 6.48
C GLU A 285 18.07 10.86 6.39
N LYS A 286 18.68 11.21 7.53
CA LYS A 286 19.59 12.35 7.68
C LYS A 286 21.00 12.09 7.15
N LYS A 287 21.52 10.87 7.27
CA LYS A 287 22.93 10.52 6.96
C LYS A 287 22.99 9.58 5.75
N SER A 288 23.34 10.13 4.58
CA SER A 288 23.46 9.36 3.33
C SER A 288 24.46 8.19 3.44
N LYS A 289 25.58 8.37 4.17
CA LYS A 289 26.59 7.31 4.37
C LYS A 289 26.00 6.07 5.04
N THR A 290 25.26 6.25 6.13
CA THR A 290 24.57 5.18 6.86
C THR A 290 23.52 4.48 6.00
N ARG A 291 22.78 5.24 5.19
CA ARG A 291 21.82 4.65 4.25
C ARG A 291 22.50 3.81 3.17
N ASN A 292 23.61 4.31 2.60
CA ASN A 292 24.35 3.59 1.57
C ASN A 292 25.00 2.32 2.12
N GLU A 293 25.52 2.37 3.34
CA GLU A 293 26.03 1.19 4.06
C GLU A 293 24.96 0.09 4.16
N PHE A 294 23.75 0.45 4.61
CA PHE A 294 22.63 -0.49 4.66
C PHE A 294 22.27 -1.07 3.29
N LEU A 295 22.10 -0.22 2.26
CA LEU A 295 21.76 -0.65 0.91
C LEU A 295 22.82 -1.59 0.30
N ASN A 296 24.09 -1.36 0.62
CA ASN A 296 25.20 -2.22 0.21
C ASN A 296 25.15 -3.58 0.93
N LEU A 297 24.91 -3.60 2.24
CA LEU A 297 24.87 -4.83 3.04
C LEU A 297 23.69 -5.75 2.68
N ILE A 298 22.57 -5.17 2.24
CA ILE A 298 21.42 -5.96 1.75
C ILE A 298 21.55 -6.34 0.26
N GLY A 299 22.57 -5.85 -0.45
CA GLY A 299 22.87 -6.27 -1.82
C GLY A 299 21.99 -5.64 -2.90
N ILE A 300 21.38 -4.49 -2.65
CA ILE A 300 20.54 -3.77 -3.64
C ILE A 300 21.38 -2.89 -4.58
N ASN A 301 22.57 -2.44 -4.15
CA ASN A 301 23.54 -1.77 -5.01
C ASN A 301 24.43 -2.80 -5.73
N ARG A 302 23.85 -3.55 -6.67
CA ARG A 302 24.63 -4.36 -7.63
C ARG A 302 24.92 -3.57 -8.89
#